data_AF-A0A9D4QEA3-F1
#
_entry.id   AF-A0A9D4QEA3-F1
#
_cell.length_a   1.000
_cell.length_b   1.000
_cell.length_c   1.000
_cell.angle_alpha   90.00
_cell.angle_beta   90.00
_cell.angle_gamma   90.00
#
_symmetry.space_group_name_H-M   'P 1'
#
loop_
_entity.id
_entity.type
_entity.pdbx_description
1 polymer ?
#
loop_
_entity_poly.entity_id
_entity_poly.type
_entity_poly.pdbx_seq_one_letter_code
_entity_poly.pdbx_strand_id
1 'polypeptide(L)'
;MLKRFKLLLPTLLSHTDEVGHPLISTFMEKPSRKNYPGYNEVITNYIDMRTIHENVKNNKDSSEESMVTDLKLMYSNCRMYKEEGSQIYRDAYTLEHALFDKVRELGSLYFTATSCRAAT
;
A
#
# COMPACT_ATOMS: atom_id res chain seq x y z
N MET A 1 -15.68 -1.81 -6.11
CA MET A 1 -14.23 -1.85 -5.77
C MET A 1 -13.64 -3.21 -5.50
N LEU A 2 -14.32 -4.13 -4.78
CA LEU A 2 -13.75 -5.45 -4.45
C LEU A 2 -13.22 -6.25 -5.65
N LYS A 3 -13.89 -6.22 -6.81
CA LYS A 3 -13.39 -6.85 -8.05
C LYS A 3 -12.04 -6.26 -8.48
N ARG A 4 -11.89 -4.94 -8.39
CA ARG A 4 -10.66 -4.22 -8.77
C ARG A 4 -9.51 -4.57 -7.82
N PHE A 5 -9.76 -4.54 -6.51
CA PHE A 5 -8.78 -4.94 -5.50
C PHE A 5 -8.27 -6.37 -5.71
N LYS A 6 -9.16 -7.31 -6.03
CA LYS A 6 -8.80 -8.70 -6.35
C LYS A 6 -7.90 -8.85 -7.58
N LEU A 7 -7.89 -7.88 -8.50
CA LEU A 7 -6.97 -7.87 -9.66
C LEU A 7 -5.60 -7.30 -9.30
N LEU A 8 -5.51 -6.46 -8.27
CA LEU A 8 -4.25 -5.86 -7.79
C LEU A 8 -3.49 -6.82 -6.88
N LEU A 9 -4.20 -7.53 -6.00
CA LEU A 9 -3.60 -8.39 -4.98
C LEU A 9 -2.58 -9.42 -5.52
N PRO A 10 -2.83 -10.13 -6.63
CA PRO A 10 -1.87 -11.11 -7.17
C PRO A 10 -0.54 -10.46 -7.56
N THR A 11 -0.57 -9.23 -8.07
CA THR A 11 0.64 -8.48 -8.45
C THR A 11 1.48 -8.15 -7.21
N LEU A 12 0.84 -7.79 -6.10
CA LEU A 12 1.56 -7.51 -4.86
C LEU A 12 2.11 -8.78 -4.21
N LEU A 13 1.37 -9.90 -4.31
CA LEU A 13 1.78 -11.19 -3.78
C LEU A 13 2.89 -11.86 -4.58
N SER A 14 3.03 -11.56 -5.88
CA SER A 14 4.09 -12.13 -6.72
C SER A 14 5.46 -11.51 -6.51
N HIS A 15 5.55 -10.38 -5.79
CA HIS A 15 6.82 -9.78 -5.42
C HIS A 15 7.33 -10.45 -4.15
N THR A 16 8.45 -11.17 -4.26
CA THR A 16 9.05 -11.92 -3.16
C THR A 16 10.49 -11.51 -2.91
N ASP A 17 11.00 -11.80 -1.72
CA ASP A 17 12.43 -11.75 -1.41
C ASP A 17 13.19 -12.90 -2.09
N GLU A 18 14.51 -12.97 -1.86
CA GLU A 18 15.41 -14.00 -2.41
C GLU A 18 15.04 -15.43 -2.00
N VAL A 19 14.26 -15.58 -0.92
CA VAL A 19 13.83 -16.86 -0.35
C VAL A 19 12.41 -17.22 -0.81
N GLY A 20 11.75 -16.33 -1.55
CA GLY A 20 10.39 -16.52 -2.03
C GLY A 20 9.31 -16.06 -1.06
N HIS A 21 9.65 -15.35 0.01
CA HIS A 21 8.63 -14.77 0.89
C HIS A 21 8.01 -13.53 0.26
N PRO A 22 6.67 -13.42 0.20
CA PRO A 22 6.01 -12.24 -0.34
C PRO A 22 6.41 -10.98 0.44
N LEU A 23 6.91 -9.95 -0.26
CA LEU A 23 7.31 -8.68 0.37
C LEU A 23 6.13 -8.02 1.10
N ILE A 24 4.93 -8.19 0.56
CA ILE A 24 3.70 -7.64 1.13
C ILE A 24 3.38 -8.18 2.54
N SER A 25 3.96 -9.33 2.93
CA SER A 25 3.77 -9.94 4.25
C SER A 25 4.15 -8.99 5.39
N THR A 26 5.15 -8.14 5.20
CA THR A 26 5.60 -7.14 6.19
C THR A 26 4.55 -6.05 6.45
N PHE A 27 3.56 -5.89 5.56
CA PHE A 27 2.52 -4.86 5.62
C PHE A 27 1.14 -5.42 6.00
N MET A 28 1.04 -6.72 6.31
CA MET A 28 -0.22 -7.40 6.59
C MET A 28 -0.78 -7.11 7.98
N GLU A 29 0.08 -6.80 8.95
CA GLU A 29 -0.32 -6.58 10.33
C GLU A 29 0.42 -5.41 10.97
N LYS A 30 -0.30 -4.77 11.89
CA LYS A 30 0.21 -3.71 12.73
C LYS A 30 1.46 -4.09 13.50
N PRO A 31 2.52 -3.28 13.40
CA PRO A 31 3.51 -3.10 14.46
C PRO A 31 2.85 -3.06 15.85
N SER A 32 2.89 -4.17 16.58
CA SER A 32 2.37 -4.19 17.95
C SER A 32 3.16 -3.19 18.80
N ARG A 33 2.51 -2.53 19.77
CA ARG A 33 3.18 -1.55 20.65
C ARG A 33 4.39 -2.14 21.38
N LYS A 34 4.35 -3.45 21.64
CA LYS A 34 5.44 -4.20 22.27
C LYS A 34 6.65 -4.34 21.34
N ASN A 35 6.40 -4.59 20.05
CA ASN A 35 7.47 -4.83 19.07
C ASN A 35 8.03 -3.51 18.51
N TYR A 36 7.28 -2.42 18.63
CA TYR A 36 7.62 -1.12 18.06
C TYR A 36 7.28 0.02 19.03
N PRO A 37 8.10 0.20 20.09
CA PRO A 37 7.96 1.33 21.00
C PRO A 37 8.12 2.65 20.24
N GLY A 38 7.34 3.67 20.61
CA GLY A 38 7.33 4.97 19.93
C GLY A 38 6.63 5.01 18.56
N TYR A 39 6.17 3.88 18.01
CA TYR A 39 5.55 3.86 16.68
C TYR A 39 4.32 4.78 16.57
N ASN A 40 3.48 4.85 17.60
CA ASN A 40 2.29 5.72 17.59
C ASN A 40 2.63 7.21 17.83
N GLU A 41 3.88 7.53 18.20
CA GLU A 41 4.35 8.92 18.32
C GLU A 41 4.82 9.45 16.95
N VAL A 42 5.31 8.56 16.09
CA VAL A 42 5.77 8.89 14.73
C VAL A 42 4.64 8.77 13.70
N ILE A 43 3.81 7.73 13.81
CA ILE A 43 2.76 7.40 12.84
C ILE A 43 1.38 7.67 13.44
N THR A 44 0.69 8.67 12.89
CA THR A 44 -0.63 9.13 13.37
C THR A 44 -1.79 8.39 12.70
N ASN A 45 -1.72 8.18 11.38
CA ASN A 45 -2.75 7.51 10.60
C ASN A 45 -2.34 6.07 10.27
N TYR A 46 -2.59 5.16 11.21
CA TYR A 46 -2.24 3.77 11.05
C TYR A 46 -3.13 3.03 10.03
N ILE A 47 -2.52 2.25 9.13
CA ILE A 47 -3.23 1.37 8.20
C ILE A 47 -2.36 0.16 7.81
N ASP A 48 -2.99 -1.00 7.60
CA ASP A 48 -2.39 -2.22 7.05
C ASP A 48 -3.26 -2.83 5.94
N MET A 49 -2.69 -3.79 5.22
CA MET A 49 -3.36 -4.49 4.13
C MET A 49 -4.63 -5.22 4.59
N ARG A 50 -4.67 -5.73 5.83
CA ARG A 50 -5.88 -6.36 6.40
C ARG A 50 -7.01 -5.35 6.52
N THR A 51 -6.74 -4.18 7.08
CA THR A 51 -7.69 -3.07 7.23
C THR A 51 -8.17 -2.58 5.86
N ILE A 52 -7.27 -2.42 4.88
CA ILE A 52 -7.63 -2.01 3.51
C ILE A 52 -8.56 -3.03 2.85
N HIS A 53 -8.24 -4.31 2.97
CA HIS A 53 -9.08 -5.37 2.43
C HIS A 53 -10.48 -5.36 3.05
N GLU A 54 -10.59 -5.15 4.36
CA GLU A 54 -11.86 -4.99 5.06
C GLU A 54 -12.61 -3.72 4.63
N ASN A 55 -11.92 -2.59 4.47
CA ASN A 55 -12.49 -1.33 3.99
C ASN A 55 -13.08 -1.48 2.59
N VAL A 56 -12.35 -2.10 1.65
CA VAL A 56 -12.83 -2.39 0.30
C VAL A 56 -14.02 -3.35 0.32
N LYS A 57 -13.97 -4.41 1.15
CA LYS A 57 -15.05 -5.39 1.28
C LYS A 57 -16.34 -4.75 1.83
N ASN A 58 -16.20 -3.84 2.79
CA ASN A 58 -17.31 -3.15 3.44
C ASN A 58 -17.69 -1.83 2.72
N ASN A 59 -17.17 -1.60 1.52
CA ASN A 59 -17.45 -0.43 0.69
C ASN A 59 -17.10 0.93 1.34
N LYS A 60 -16.18 0.94 2.32
CA LYS A 60 -15.57 2.16 2.86
C LYS A 60 -14.62 2.78 1.83
N ASP A 61 -13.78 1.94 1.21
CA ASP A 61 -13.03 2.30 0.01
C ASP A 61 -13.89 2.08 -1.23
N SER A 62 -14.85 2.99 -1.41
CA SER A 62 -15.85 2.92 -2.48
C SER A 62 -15.32 3.34 -3.86
N SER A 63 -14.15 3.99 -3.92
CA SER A 63 -13.48 4.40 -5.15
C SER A 63 -12.06 3.84 -5.27
N GLU A 64 -11.53 3.81 -6.49
CA GLU A 64 -10.14 3.41 -6.74
C GLU A 64 -9.15 4.41 -6.13
N GLU A 65 -9.49 5.70 -6.14
CA GLU A 65 -8.70 6.74 -5.49
C GLU A 65 -8.57 6.52 -3.98
N SER A 66 -9.65 6.19 -3.28
CA SER A 66 -9.63 5.90 -1.83
C SER A 66 -8.73 4.72 -1.53
N MET A 67 -8.93 3.61 -2.25
CA MET A 67 -8.15 2.38 -2.09
C MET A 67 -6.64 2.60 -2.39
N VAL A 68 -6.31 3.32 -3.46
CA VAL A 68 -4.91 3.62 -3.81
C VAL A 68 -4.29 4.57 -2.76
N THR A 69 -5.05 5.54 -2.26
CA THR A 69 -4.59 6.46 -1.20
C THR A 69 -4.25 5.71 0.07
N ASP A 70 -5.09 4.77 0.50
CA ASP A 70 -4.87 3.92 1.66
C ASP A 70 -3.63 3.03 1.49
N LEU A 71 -3.45 2.43 0.31
CA LEU A 71 -2.25 1.64 -0.01
C LEU A 71 -0.96 2.49 -0.01
N LYS A 72 -1.00 3.72 -0.55
CA LYS A 72 0.12 4.65 -0.51
C LYS A 72 0.47 5.07 0.92
N LEU A 73 -0.55 5.33 1.74
CA LEU A 73 -0.37 5.68 3.14
C LEU A 73 0.33 4.54 3.89
N MET A 74 -0.07 3.29 3.65
CA MET A 74 0.59 2.11 4.22
C MET A 74 2.09 2.07 3.91
N TYR A 75 2.49 2.29 2.65
CA TYR A 75 3.92 2.33 2.26
C TYR A 75 4.65 3.55 2.82
N SER A 76 4.00 4.73 2.82
CA SER A 76 4.56 5.97 3.37
C SER A 76 4.84 5.85 4.86
N ASN A 77 3.90 5.31 5.63
CA ASN A 77 4.07 5.08 7.07
C ASN A 77 5.24 4.13 7.34
N CYS A 78 5.38 3.09 6.54
CA CYS A 78 6.50 2.17 6.64
C CYS A 78 7.83 2.91 6.43
N ARG A 79 7.94 3.72 5.38
CA ARG A 79 9.15 4.50 5.08
C ARG A 79 9.45 5.60 6.09
N MET A 80 8.43 6.20 6.72
CA MET A 80 8.60 7.20 7.78
C MET A 80 9.19 6.61 9.06
N TYR A 81 8.83 5.36 9.39
CA TYR A 81 9.31 4.71 10.59
C TYR A 81 10.60 3.91 10.39
N LYS A 82 10.79 3.34 9.20
CA LYS A 82 11.97 2.52 8.88
C LYS A 82 13.13 3.39 8.43
N GLU A 83 14.33 2.94 8.75
CA GLU A 83 15.56 3.60 8.33
C GLU A 83 15.69 3.62 6.80
N GLU A 84 16.07 4.78 6.26
CA GLU A 84 16.38 4.92 4.84
C GLU A 84 17.50 3.95 4.45
N GLY A 85 17.33 3.26 3.32
CA GLY A 85 18.30 2.23 2.90
C GLY A 85 18.17 0.88 3.61
N SER A 86 17.21 0.70 4.52
CA SER A 86 16.83 -0.65 4.96
C SER A 86 16.12 -1.43 3.84
N GLN A 87 16.12 -2.76 3.92
CA GLN A 87 15.44 -3.60 2.91
C GLN A 87 13.95 -3.30 2.85
N ILE A 88 13.28 -3.21 4.01
CA ILE A 88 11.85 -2.91 4.11
C ILE A 88 11.51 -1.54 3.49
N TYR A 89 12.38 -0.56 3.64
CA TYR A 89 12.23 0.76 3.00
C TYR A 89 12.25 0.65 1.47
N ARG A 90 13.16 -0.15 0.91
CA ARG A 90 13.22 -0.44 -0.53
C ARG A 90 12.02 -1.25 -1.01
N ASP A 91 11.60 -2.27 -0.25
CA ASP A 91 10.46 -3.12 -0.59
C ASP A 91 9.17 -2.30 -0.68
N ALA A 92 8.98 -1.31 0.20
CA ALA A 92 7.86 -0.37 0.13
C ALA A 92 7.83 0.40 -1.19
N TYR A 93 8.99 0.84 -1.71
CA TYR A 93 9.07 1.47 -3.04
C TYR A 93 8.75 0.50 -4.16
N THR A 94 9.30 -0.71 -4.14
CA THR A 94 9.07 -1.73 -5.17
C THR A 94 7.58 -2.07 -5.28
N LEU A 95 6.93 -2.32 -4.14
CA LEU A 95 5.51 -2.65 -4.10
C LEU A 95 4.61 -1.47 -4.50
N GLU A 96 4.97 -0.24 -4.12
CA GLU A 96 4.24 0.96 -4.54
C GLU A 96 4.34 1.18 -6.07
N HIS A 97 5.52 0.98 -6.67
CA HIS A 97 5.68 1.05 -8.13
C HIS A 97 4.87 -0.03 -8.84
N ALA A 98 4.95 -1.29 -8.39
CA ALA A 98 4.19 -2.39 -8.95
C ALA A 98 2.67 -2.15 -8.86
N LEU A 99 2.20 -1.55 -7.76
CA LEU A 99 0.82 -1.13 -7.61
C LEU A 99 0.42 -0.13 -8.70
N PHE A 100 1.20 0.94 -8.89
CA PHE A 100 0.89 1.97 -9.87
C PHE A 100 0.90 1.45 -11.30
N ASP A 101 1.87 0.61 -11.66
CA ASP A 101 1.92 -0.01 -12.96
C ASP A 101 0.69 -0.87 -13.22
N LYS A 102 0.26 -1.66 -12.22
CA LYS A 102 -0.94 -2.48 -12.36
C LYS A 102 -2.22 -1.65 -12.44
N VAL A 103 -2.34 -0.60 -11.63
CA VAL A 103 -3.47 0.33 -11.67
C VAL A 103 -3.57 0.99 -13.06
N ARG A 104 -2.44 1.38 -13.64
CA ARG A 104 -2.35 1.95 -14.99
C ARG A 104 -2.76 0.94 -16.06
N GLU A 105 -2.25 -0.29 -16.01
CA GLU A 105 -2.58 -1.38 -16.93
C GLU A 105 -4.09 -1.67 -16.95
N LEU A 106 -4.73 -1.64 -15.77
CA LEU A 106 -6.16 -1.89 -15.65
C LEU A 106 -7.05 -0.73 -16.16
N GLY A 107 -6.48 0.32 -16.76
CA GLY A 107 -7.22 1.45 -17.32
C GLY A 107 -7.85 2.33 -16.24
N SER A 108 -7.09 2.61 -15.17
CA SER A 108 -7.57 3.42 -14.04
C SER A 108 -7.78 4.89 -14.41
N LEU A 109 -8.93 5.44 -13.98
CA LEU A 109 -9.22 6.87 -14.04
C LEU A 109 -8.52 7.69 -12.95
N TYR A 110 -7.90 7.02 -11.95
CA TYR A 110 -7.08 7.67 -10.94
C TYR A 110 -6.05 8.59 -11.61
N PHE A 111 -5.31 8.06 -12.57
CA PHE A 111 -4.27 8.82 -13.26
C PHE A 111 -4.82 9.88 -14.21
N THR A 112 -5.96 9.65 -14.87
CA THR A 112 -6.57 10.69 -15.72
C THR A 112 -7.08 11.87 -14.89
N ALA A 113 -7.63 11.61 -13.70
CA ALA A 113 -8.12 12.66 -12.80
C ALA A 113 -7.00 13.41 -12.07
N THR A 114 -5.92 12.72 -11.65
CA THR A 114 -4.75 13.35 -11.02
C THR A 114 -3.85 14.05 -12.05
N SER A 115 -3.73 13.52 -13.28
CA SER A 115 -2.98 14.17 -14.37
C SER A 115 -3.63 15.48 -14.80
N CYS A 116 -4.95 15.62 -14.73
CA CYS A 116 -5.62 16.91 -14.96
C CYS A 116 -5.39 17.94 -13.84
N ARG A 117 -4.91 17.51 -12.66
CA ARG A 117 -4.57 18.42 -11.54
C ARG A 117 -3.09 18.82 -11.50
N ALA A 118 -2.24 18.15 -12.27
CA ALA A 118 -0.81 18.47 -12.36
C ALA A 118 -0.47 19.46 -13.49
N ALA A 119 -1.48 20.00 -14.18
CA ALA A 119 -1.33 20.99 -15.24
C ALA A 119 -2.06 22.29 -14.89
N THR A 120 -1.56 23.02 -13.89
CA THR A 120 -1.77 24.47 -13.69
C THR A 120 -0.58 25.04 -12.96
#